data_AF-A0A1F5MIH5-F1
#
_entry.id   AF-A0A1F5MIH5-F1
#
_cell.length_a   1.000
_cell.length_b   1.000
_cell.length_c   1.000
_cell.angle_alpha   90.00
_cell.angle_beta   90.00
_cell.angle_gamma   90.00
#
_symmetry.space_group_name_H-M   'P 1'
#
loop_
_entity.id
_entity.type
_entity.pdbx_description
1 polymer ?
#
loop_
_entity_poly.entity_id
_entity_poly.type
_entity_poly.pdbx_seq_one_letter_code
_entity_poly.pdbx_strand_id
1 'polypeptide(L)'
;MVEVVEPAKEDLKDIAALPIPNDDELLADLGPKDLNALTLYLGDIRRIPLLTADQEISLSRRRDAGDIVARTRLIEANLRLVVLVARRHRERGVEFEDLIQEGNIGLLRGTDKFD
;
A
#
# COMPACT_ATOMS: atom_id res chain seq x y z
N MET A 1 21.05 -4.19 -25.91
CA MET A 1 20.46 -2.86 -25.67
C MET A 1 19.15 -3.14 -24.94
N VAL A 2 19.17 -3.08 -23.62
CA VAL A 2 17.98 -3.38 -22.80
C VAL A 2 17.17 -2.10 -22.75
N GLU A 3 15.95 -2.15 -23.29
CA GLU A 3 15.03 -1.03 -23.31
C GLU A 3 14.58 -0.75 -21.88
N VAL A 4 15.00 0.39 -21.34
CA VAL A 4 14.54 0.86 -20.03
C VAL A 4 13.11 1.34 -20.23
N VAL A 5 12.15 0.48 -19.89
CA VAL A 5 10.74 0.87 -19.81
C VAL A 5 10.63 1.89 -18.69
N GLU A 6 10.50 3.18 -19.05
CA GLU A 6 10.20 4.22 -18.08
C GLU A 6 8.83 3.92 -17.44
N PRO A 7 8.72 3.89 -16.10
CA PRO A 7 7.42 3.70 -15.47
C PRO A 7 6.54 4.91 -15.80
N ALA A 8 5.36 4.63 -16.37
CA ALA A 8 4.35 5.62 -16.70
C ALA A 8 4.10 6.52 -15.49
N LYS A 9 4.35 7.82 -15.67
CA LYS A 9 3.95 8.89 -14.75
C LYS A 9 2.43 9.07 -14.83
N GLU A 10 1.67 8.04 -14.51
CA GLU A 10 0.24 8.19 -14.25
C GLU A 10 0.08 9.00 -12.96
N ASP A 11 -0.52 10.16 -13.11
CA ASP A 11 -0.59 11.20 -12.10
C ASP A 11 -1.23 10.65 -10.81
N LEU A 12 -0.46 10.68 -9.71
CA LEU A 12 -0.92 10.35 -8.35
C LEU A 12 -2.24 11.08 -7.96
N LYS A 13 -2.59 12.16 -8.66
CA LYS A 13 -3.81 12.96 -8.50
C LYS A 13 -5.10 12.17 -8.75
N ASP A 14 -5.07 11.16 -9.62
CA ASP A 14 -6.25 10.37 -9.94
C ASP A 14 -6.57 9.31 -8.88
N ILE A 15 -5.62 9.01 -7.99
CA ILE A 15 -5.78 8.01 -6.92
C ILE A 15 -6.69 8.55 -5.81
N ALA A 16 -6.53 9.83 -5.46
CA ALA A 16 -7.28 10.49 -4.39
C ALA A 16 -8.76 10.74 -4.74
N ALA A 17 -9.11 10.76 -6.03
CA ALA A 17 -10.47 10.99 -6.51
C ALA A 17 -11.30 9.70 -6.64
N LEU A 18 -10.69 8.54 -6.43
CA LEU A 18 -11.38 7.27 -6.58
C LEU A 18 -12.07 6.84 -5.29
N PRO A 19 -13.26 6.21 -5.38
CA PRO A 19 -13.91 5.62 -4.21
C PRO A 19 -12.92 4.67 -3.54
N ILE A 20 -12.70 4.84 -2.24
CA ILE A 20 -11.95 3.85 -1.46
C ILE A 20 -12.81 2.59 -1.48
N PRO A 21 -12.37 1.50 -2.14
CA PRO A 21 -13.18 0.30 -2.20
C PRO A 21 -13.33 -0.24 -0.78
N ASN A 22 -14.55 -0.70 -0.49
CA ASN A 22 -14.84 -1.30 0.80
C ASN A 22 -14.10 -2.64 0.94
N ASP A 23 -13.97 -3.10 2.17
CA ASP A 23 -13.17 -4.28 2.50
C ASP A 23 -13.60 -5.54 1.72
N ASP A 24 -14.90 -5.70 1.42
CA ASP A 24 -15.42 -6.82 0.63
C ASP A 24 -15.04 -6.73 -0.86
N GLU A 25 -14.99 -5.52 -1.42
CA GLU A 25 -14.55 -5.28 -2.80
C GLU A 25 -13.04 -5.51 -2.98
N LEU A 26 -12.26 -5.37 -1.89
CA LEU A 26 -10.83 -5.66 -1.88
C LEU A 26 -10.54 -7.16 -2.01
N LEU A 27 -11.49 -8.00 -1.63
CA LEU A 27 -11.34 -9.46 -1.52
C LEU A 27 -12.10 -10.22 -2.61
N ALA A 28 -13.01 -9.58 -3.34
CA ALA A 28 -13.88 -10.20 -4.34
C ALA A 28 -13.10 -10.89 -5.49
N ASP A 29 -11.87 -10.46 -5.76
CA ASP A 29 -11.04 -10.98 -6.86
C ASP A 29 -10.07 -12.09 -6.46
N LEU A 30 -10.13 -12.58 -5.21
CA LEU A 30 -9.27 -13.64 -4.70
C LEU A 30 -9.94 -15.00 -4.88
N GLY A 31 -9.28 -15.89 -5.63
CA GLY A 31 -9.78 -17.24 -5.85
C GLY A 31 -9.56 -18.15 -4.64
N PRO A 32 -10.35 -19.23 -4.49
CA PRO A 32 -10.18 -20.22 -3.42
C PRO A 32 -8.84 -21.02 -3.47
N LYS A 33 -7.97 -20.76 -4.45
CA LYS A 33 -6.65 -21.40 -4.59
C LYS A 33 -5.49 -20.59 -4.01
N ASP A 34 -5.69 -19.31 -3.67
CA ASP A 34 -4.63 -18.41 -3.15
C ASP A 34 -4.50 -18.46 -1.62
N LEU A 35 -5.03 -19.53 -1.02
CA LEU A 35 -5.58 -19.53 0.33
C LEU A 35 -4.57 -19.52 1.50
N ASN A 36 -3.26 -19.42 1.28
CA ASN A 36 -2.30 -19.75 2.35
C ASN A 36 -1.46 -18.59 2.89
N ALA A 37 -1.00 -17.66 2.05
CA ALA A 37 -0.13 -16.56 2.51
C ALA A 37 -0.71 -15.18 2.19
N LEU A 38 -1.11 -14.96 0.93
CA LEU A 38 -1.72 -13.70 0.53
C LEU A 38 -3.05 -13.44 1.25
N THR A 39 -3.90 -14.46 1.40
CA THR A 39 -5.15 -14.32 2.16
C THR A 39 -4.90 -13.98 3.64
N LEU A 40 -3.86 -14.55 4.26
CA LEU A 40 -3.48 -14.21 5.64
C LEU A 40 -3.00 -12.77 5.73
N TYR A 41 -2.10 -12.37 4.82
CA TYR A 41 -1.61 -10.99 4.74
C TYR A 41 -2.75 -9.97 4.58
N LEU A 42 -3.66 -10.20 3.63
CA LEU A 42 -4.81 -9.33 3.39
C LEU A 42 -5.76 -9.28 4.60
N GLY A 43 -5.91 -10.42 5.30
CA GLY A 43 -6.62 -10.49 6.56
C GLY A 43 -5.99 -9.65 7.66
N ASP A 44 -4.66 -9.71 7.80
CA ASP A 44 -3.90 -8.99 8.82
C ASP A 44 -3.96 -7.48 8.61
N ILE A 45 -3.71 -7.00 7.39
CA ILE A 45 -3.73 -5.56 7.09
C ILE A 45 -5.12 -4.95 7.24
N ARG A 46 -6.18 -5.75 7.09
CA ARG A 46 -7.57 -5.30 7.32
C ARG A 46 -7.84 -4.97 8.79
N ARG A 47 -7.15 -5.63 9.72
CA ARG A 47 -7.33 -5.42 11.17
C ARG A 47 -6.64 -4.14 11.67
N ILE A 48 -5.80 -3.54 10.83
CA ILE A 48 -5.08 -2.30 11.16
C ILE A 48 -6.07 -1.14 11.01
N PRO A 49 -6.33 -0.37 12.08
CA PRO A 49 -7.24 0.75 12.00
C PRO A 49 -6.61 1.90 11.21
N LEU A 50 -7.45 2.60 10.44
CA LEU A 50 -7.06 3.79 9.70
C LEU A 50 -6.67 4.92 10.68
N LEU A 51 -5.72 5.75 10.24
CA LEU A 51 -5.33 6.94 10.98
C LEU A 51 -6.25 8.11 10.64
N THR A 52 -6.53 8.95 11.63
CA THR A 52 -7.08 10.28 11.38
C THR A 52 -5.96 11.25 10.98
N ALA A 53 -6.32 12.38 10.36
CA ALA A 53 -5.34 13.39 9.97
C ALA A 53 -4.48 13.89 11.16
N ASP A 54 -5.09 14.09 12.33
CA ASP A 54 -4.37 14.50 13.55
C ASP A 54 -3.39 13.42 14.04
N GLN A 55 -3.79 12.15 13.95
CA GLN A 55 -2.93 11.03 14.30
C GLN A 55 -1.75 10.93 13.34
N GLU A 56 -1.97 11.12 12.04
CA GLU A 56 -0.94 11.13 11.02
C GLU A 56 0.09 12.23 11.28
N ILE A 57 -0.35 13.48 11.52
CA ILE A 57 0.55 14.60 11.85
C ILE A 57 1.38 14.31 13.11
N SER A 58 0.75 13.77 14.15
CA SER A 58 1.42 13.42 15.41
C SER A 58 2.48 12.33 15.22
N LEU A 59 2.13 11.28 14.46
CA LEU A 59 3.03 10.17 14.18
C LEU A 59 4.18 10.59 13.25
N SER A 60 3.94 11.44 12.25
CA SER A 60 4.99 11.95 11.36
C SER A 60 6.02 12.76 12.14
N ARG A 61 5.60 13.67 13.01
CA ARG A 61 6.53 14.42 13.89
C ARG A 61 7.37 13.52 14.79
N ARG A 62 6.77 12.46 15.33
CA ARG A 62 7.47 11.49 16.17
C ARG A 62 8.44 10.64 15.35
N ARG A 63 8.04 10.20 14.16
CA ARG A 63 8.91 9.51 13.21
C ARG A 63 10.15 10.37 12.90
N ASP A 64 9.99 11.67 12.66
CA ASP A 64 11.10 12.58 12.37
C ASP A 64 12.07 12.74 13.56
N ALA A 65 11.55 12.59 14.77
CA ALA A 65 12.35 12.52 16.00
C ALA A 65 13.02 11.14 16.22
N GLY A 66 12.89 10.19 15.29
CA GLY A 66 13.49 8.86 15.36
C GLY A 66 12.64 7.79 16.06
N ASP A 67 11.34 8.05 16.29
CA ASP A 67 10.44 7.09 16.93
C ASP A 67 10.08 5.95 15.95
N ILE A 68 10.71 4.80 16.17
CA ILE A 68 10.49 3.59 15.36
C ILE A 68 9.04 3.10 15.45
N VAL A 69 8.37 3.25 16.60
CA VAL A 69 6.99 2.80 16.76
C VAL A 69 6.06 3.70 15.94
N ALA A 70 6.30 5.01 15.95
CA ALA A 70 5.54 5.94 15.13
C ALA A 70 5.72 5.66 13.63
N ARG A 71 6.97 5.40 13.22
CA ARG A 71 7.30 4.99 11.85
C ARG A 71 6.55 3.73 11.43
N THR A 72 6.63 2.66 12.23
CA THR A 72 5.94 1.39 11.96
C THR A 72 4.43 1.61 11.85
N ARG A 73 3.86 2.45 12.72
CA ARG A 73 2.43 2.73 12.70
C ARG A 73 1.96 3.45 11.43
N LEU A 74 2.76 4.39 10.92
CA LEU A 74 2.50 5.06 9.64
C LEU A 74 2.55 4.06 8.47
N ILE A 75 3.53 3.16 8.46
CA ILE A 75 3.66 2.13 7.41
C ILE A 75 2.44 1.21 7.45
N GLU A 76 2.13 0.64 8.61
CA GLU A 76 1.01 -0.27 8.82
C GLU A 76 -0.32 0.30 8.34
N ALA A 77 -0.61 1.55 8.69
CA ALA A 77 -1.85 2.22 8.31
C ALA A 77 -2.01 2.40 6.78
N ASN A 78 -0.89 2.42 6.05
CA ASN A 78 -0.85 2.62 4.61
C ASN A 78 -0.72 1.32 3.80
N LEU A 79 -0.63 0.14 4.44
CA LEU A 79 -0.54 -1.15 3.72
C LEU A 79 -1.77 -1.41 2.83
N ARG A 80 -2.95 -0.94 3.24
CA ARG A 80 -4.18 -1.04 2.44
C ARG A 80 -4.11 -0.23 1.14
N LEU A 81 -3.44 0.93 1.17
CA LEU A 81 -3.23 1.76 -0.01
C LEU A 81 -2.34 1.05 -1.04
N VAL A 82 -1.31 0.33 -0.59
CA VAL A 82 -0.45 -0.47 -1.46
C VAL A 82 -1.27 -1.47 -2.28
N VAL A 83 -2.16 -2.21 -1.61
CA VAL A 83 -3.01 -3.21 -2.28
C VAL A 83 -3.97 -2.54 -3.27
N LEU A 84 -4.54 -1.37 -2.93
CA LEU A 84 -5.40 -0.61 -3.82
C LEU A 84 -4.67 -0.19 -5.11
N VAL A 85 -3.44 0.32 -4.98
CA VAL A 85 -2.62 0.72 -6.14
C VAL A 85 -2.20 -0.49 -6.95
N ALA A 86 -1.74 -1.57 -6.30
CA ALA A 86 -1.33 -2.82 -6.96
C ALA A 86 -2.46 -3.42 -7.84
N ARG A 87 -3.72 -3.37 -7.38
CA ARG A 87 -4.86 -3.87 -8.17
C ARG A 87 -5.00 -3.18 -9.52
N ARG A 88 -4.70 -1.87 -9.61
CA ARG A 88 -4.76 -1.12 -10.88
C ARG A 88 -3.70 -1.54 -11.88
N HIS A 89 -2.63 -2.16 -11.42
CA HIS A 89 -1.52 -2.61 -12.26
C HIS A 89 -1.59 -4.10 -12.61
N ARG A 90 -2.65 -4.81 -12.20
CA ARG A 90 -2.80 -6.26 -12.41
C ARG A 90 -2.84 -6.68 -13.88
N GLU A 91 -3.33 -5.82 -14.77
CA GLU A 91 -3.43 -6.11 -16.21
C GLU A 91 -2.08 -6.04 -16.96
N ARG A 92 -0.99 -5.68 -16.27
CA ARG A 92 0.33 -5.49 -16.89
C ARG A 92 1.18 -6.76 -16.99
N GLY A 93 0.59 -7.93 -16.74
CA GLY A 93 1.27 -9.23 -16.86
C GLY A 93 2.27 -9.54 -15.74
N VAL A 94 2.25 -8.76 -14.65
CA VAL A 94 3.03 -9.01 -13.43
C VAL A 94 2.12 -9.65 -12.40
N GLU A 95 2.64 -10.62 -11.64
CA GLU A 95 1.89 -11.29 -10.58
C GLU A 95 1.47 -10.28 -9.50
N PHE A 96 0.27 -10.47 -8.97
CA PHE A 96 -0.31 -9.53 -8.01
C PHE A 96 0.50 -9.42 -6.71
N GLU A 97 1.08 -10.55 -6.28
CA GLU A 97 1.97 -10.60 -5.12
C GLU A 97 3.21 -9.73 -5.34
N ASP A 98 3.82 -9.77 -6.53
CA ASP A 98 5.00 -8.98 -6.85
C ASP A 98 4.70 -7.48 -6.86
N LEU A 99 3.53 -7.08 -7.37
CA LEU A 99 3.07 -5.69 -7.34
C LEU A 99 2.89 -5.18 -5.90
N ILE A 100 2.34 -6.02 -5.01
CA ILE A 100 2.20 -5.69 -3.59
C ILE A 100 3.57 -5.54 -2.95
N GLN A 101 4.51 -6.44 -3.25
CA GLN A 101 5.84 -6.40 -2.65
C GLN A 101 6.64 -5.17 -3.09
N GLU A 102 6.61 -4.82 -4.38
CA GLU A 102 7.24 -3.59 -4.87
C GLU A 102 6.59 -2.35 -4.25
N GLY A 103 5.26 -2.33 -4.15
CA GLY A 103 4.53 -1.25 -3.49
C GLY A 103 4.87 -1.11 -2.00
N ASN A 104 5.03 -2.22 -1.28
CA ASN A 104 5.45 -2.23 0.13
C ASN A 104 6.89 -1.67 0.26
N ILE A 105 7.81 -2.08 -0.61
CA ILE A 105 9.17 -1.54 -0.64
C ILE A 105 9.14 -0.02 -0.92
N GLY A 106 8.31 0.41 -1.87
CA GLY A 106 8.08 1.82 -2.17
C GLY A 106 7.55 2.59 -0.95
N LEU A 107 6.56 2.03 -0.26
CA LEU A 107 5.99 2.60 0.96
C LEU A 107 7.05 2.76 2.05
N LEU A 108 7.83 1.72 2.35
CA LEU A 108 8.89 1.78 3.35
C LEU A 108 9.90 2.90 3.03
N ARG A 109 10.33 3.01 1.77
CA ARG A 109 11.27 4.05 1.31
C ARG A 109 10.64 5.44 1.34
N GLY A 110 9.35 5.54 1.05
CA GLY A 110 8.59 6.79 1.03
C GLY A 110 8.37 7.34 2.43
N THR A 111 8.03 6.47 3.40
CA THR A 111 7.83 6.87 4.80
C THR A 111 9.07 7.56 5.39
N ASP A 112 10.27 7.17 4.98
CA ASP A 112 11.53 7.78 5.46
C ASP A 112 11.84 9.15 4.83
N LYS A 113 11.15 9.54 3.76
CA LYS A 113 11.47 10.72 2.95
C LYS A 113 10.33 11.75 2.87
N PHE A 114 9.17 11.44 3.43
CA PHE A 114 7.97 12.28 3.33
C PHE A 114 7.97 13.36 4.41
N ASP A 115 8.01 14.64 4.02
CA ASP A 115 7.85 15.81 4.91
C ASP A 115 6.38 16.26 5.04
#